data_AF-A0A059AZQ7-F1
#
_entry.id   AF-A0A059AZQ7-F1
#
_cell.length_a   1.000
_cell.length_b   1.000
_cell.length_c   1.000
_cell.angle_alpha   90.00
_cell.angle_beta   90.00
_cell.angle_gamma   90.00
#
_symmetry.space_group_name_H-M   'P 1'
#
loop_
_entity.id
_entity.type
_entity.pdbx_description
1 polymer ?
#
loop_
_entity_poly.entity_id
_entity_poly.type
_entity_poly.pdbx_seq_one_letter_code
_entity_poly.pdbx_strand_id
1 'polypeptide(L)' 'VPWTEEEHGLFLLGLQKGAKGDWRGISRNFVKTRTPVQVASHAQKYFIQLSNQNGRRWRSSLFDITTDSETQH' A
#
# COMPACT_ATOMS: atom_id res chain seq x y z
N VAL A 1 5.56 4.77 -8.90
CA VAL A 1 4.22 4.65 -9.54
C VAL A 1 3.14 4.68 -8.45
N PRO A 2 2.31 5.73 -8.40
CA PRO A 2 1.23 5.87 -7.43
C PRO A 2 0.16 4.78 -7.63
N TRP A 3 -0.51 4.34 -6.56
CA TRP A 3 -1.63 3.39 -6.64
C TRP A 3 -2.89 4.10 -7.11
N THR A 4 -3.57 3.56 -8.11
CA THR A 4 -4.88 4.09 -8.54
C THR A 4 -6.00 3.54 -7.65
N GLU A 5 -7.15 4.20 -7.67
CA GLU A 5 -8.34 3.74 -6.93
C GLU A 5 -8.80 2.35 -7.39
N GLU A 6 -8.69 2.06 -8.70
CA GLU A 6 -9.03 0.77 -9.28
C GLU A 6 -8.09 -0.35 -8.77
N GLU A 7 -6.78 -0.11 -8.80
CA GLU A 7 -5.79 -1.06 -8.26
C GLU A 7 -5.99 -1.26 -6.76
N HIS A 8 -6.33 -0.19 -6.02
CA HIS A 8 -6.61 -0.27 -4.60
C HIS A 8 -7.88 -1.08 -4.31
N GLY A 9 -8.95 -0.90 -5.09
CA GLY A 9 -10.17 -1.71 -4.98
C GLY A 9 -9.90 -3.19 -5.22
N LEU A 10 -9.09 -3.52 -6.23
CA LEU A 10 -8.66 -4.89 -6.51
C LEU A 10 -7.80 -5.47 -5.37
N PHE A 11 -6.93 -4.66 -4.77
CA PHE A 11 -6.16 -5.04 -3.60
C PHE A 11 -7.06 -5.38 -2.40
N LEU A 12 -8.07 -4.55 -2.09
CA LEU A 12 -9.01 -4.80 -1.00
C LEU A 12 -9.85 -6.06 -1.26
N LEU A 13 -10.29 -6.27 -2.51
CA LEU A 13 -10.99 -7.49 -2.91
C LEU A 13 -10.10 -8.73 -2.75
N GLY A 14 -8.82 -8.61 -3.10
CA GLY A 14 -7.81 -9.64 -2.88
C GLY A 14 -7.57 -9.94 -1.40
N LEU A 15 -7.59 -8.93 -0.52
CA LEU A 15 -7.53 -9.10 0.94
C LEU A 15 -8.77 -9.79 1.51
N GLN A 16 -9.95 -9.51 0.97
CA GLN A 16 -11.20 -10.11 1.41
C GLN A 16 -11.30 -11.59 0.98
N LYS A 17 -10.84 -11.90 -0.24
CA LYS A 17 -10.91 -13.25 -0.82
C LYS A 17 -9.71 -14.14 -0.46
N GLY A 18 -8.54 -13.55 -0.24
CA GLY A 18 -7.31 -14.25 0.09
C GLY A 18 -7.10 -14.36 1.60
N ALA A 19 -6.33 -15.36 2.02
CA ALA A 19 -5.82 -15.41 3.39
C ALA A 19 -4.82 -14.26 3.61
N LYS A 20 -4.85 -13.66 4.81
CA LYS A 20 -3.94 -12.59 5.22
C LYS A 20 -2.48 -13.07 5.05
N GLY A 21 -1.75 -12.48 4.10
CA GLY A 21 -0.35 -12.84 3.81
C GLY A 21 -0.08 -13.41 2.43
N ASP A 22 -1.09 -13.75 1.62
CA ASP A 22 -0.88 -14.23 0.25
C ASP A 22 -0.69 -13.08 -0.77
N TRP A 23 0.40 -12.34 -0.62
CA TRP A 23 0.74 -11.22 -1.52
C TRP A 23 1.01 -11.69 -2.95
N ARG A 24 1.51 -12.93 -3.12
CA ARG A 24 1.79 -13.50 -4.44
C ARG A 24 0.48 -13.83 -5.17
N GLY A 25 -0.49 -14.42 -4.49
CA GLY A 25 -1.82 -14.66 -5.04
C GLY A 25 -2.55 -13.36 -5.34
N ILE A 26 -2.48 -12.36 -4.45
CA ILE A 26 -3.12 -11.05 -4.64
C ILE A 26 -2.55 -10.34 -5.87
N SER A 27 -1.23 -10.31 -6.02
CA SER A 27 -0.56 -9.73 -7.19
C SER A 27 -0.95 -10.45 -8.50
N ARG A 28 -0.95 -11.78 -8.52
CA ARG A 28 -1.22 -12.54 -9.75
C ARG A 28 -2.68 -12.55 -10.19
N ASN A 29 -3.60 -12.52 -9.23
CA ASN A 29 -5.02 -12.72 -9.51
C ASN A 29 -5.82 -11.42 -9.53
N PHE A 30 -5.42 -10.41 -8.75
CA PHE A 30 -6.17 -9.16 -8.58
C PHE A 30 -5.38 -7.97 -9.14
N VAL A 31 -4.19 -7.73 -8.62
CA VAL A 31 -3.40 -6.53 -8.95
C VAL A 31 -2.25 -6.89 -9.89
N LYS A 32 -2.58 -7.32 -11.11
CA LYS A 32 -1.61 -7.84 -12.10
C LYS A 32 -0.56 -6.83 -12.55
N THR A 33 -0.85 -5.55 -12.37
CA THR A 33 0.05 -4.41 -12.64
C THR A 33 1.12 -4.21 -11.56
N ARG A 34 0.99 -4.87 -10.41
CA ARG A 34 1.89 -4.73 -9.26
C ARG A 34 2.53 -6.05 -8.92
N THR A 35 3.83 -5.99 -8.62
CA THR A 35 4.60 -7.16 -8.18
C THR A 35 4.21 -7.57 -6.76
N PRO A 36 4.43 -8.83 -6.36
CA PRO A 36 4.12 -9.29 -5.00
C PRO A 36 4.81 -8.46 -3.90
N VAL A 37 6.03 -7.95 -4.18
CA VAL A 37 6.77 -7.08 -3.27
C VAL A 37 6.06 -5.74 -3.10
N GLN A 38 5.62 -5.11 -4.20
CA GLN A 38 4.86 -3.86 -4.14
C GLN A 38 3.54 -4.03 -3.40
N VAL A 39 2.85 -5.16 -3.59
CA VAL A 39 1.62 -5.51 -2.85
C VAL A 39 1.90 -5.66 -1.37
N ALA A 40 2.99 -6.34 -0.99
CA ALA A 40 3.39 -6.50 0.41
C ALA A 40 3.72 -5.16 1.08
N SER A 41 4.50 -4.30 0.40
CA SER A 41 4.82 -2.95 0.90
C SER A 41 3.58 -2.06 1.01
N HIS A 42 2.64 -2.17 0.06
CA HIS A 42 1.38 -1.44 0.11
C HIS A 42 0.50 -1.91 1.26
N ALA A 43 0.38 -3.23 1.45
CA ALA A 43 -0.35 -3.82 2.56
C ALA A 43 0.22 -3.35 3.91
N GLN A 44 1.54 -3.34 4.06
CA GLN A 44 2.20 -2.85 5.28
C GLN A 44 1.81 -1.39 5.57
N LYS A 45 1.94 -0.49 4.60
CA LYS A 45 1.56 0.94 4.76
C LYS A 45 0.07 1.10 5.07
N TYR A 46 -0.77 0.36 4.33
CA TYR A 46 -2.22 0.38 4.50
C TYR A 46 -2.64 -0.05 5.91
N PHE A 47 -2.09 -1.14 6.44
CA PHE A 47 -2.43 -1.58 7.80
C PHE A 47 -1.90 -0.65 8.89
N ILE A 48 -0.74 -0.03 8.69
CA ILE A 48 -0.22 1.01 9.59
C ILE A 48 -1.18 2.21 9.60
N GLN A 49 -1.59 2.71 8.42
CA GLN A 49 -2.55 3.81 8.31
C GLN A 49 -3.91 3.45 8.93
N LEU A 50 -4.41 2.24 8.67
CA LEU A 50 -5.68 1.75 9.23
C LEU A 50 -5.62 1.69 10.77
N SER A 51 -4.50 1.26 11.35
CA SER A 51 -4.31 1.28 12.81
C SER A 51 -4.25 2.71 13.39
N ASN A 52 -3.65 3.66 12.67
CA ASN A 52 -3.57 5.06 13.09
C ASN A 52 -4.94 5.78 13.00
N GLN A 53 -5.82 5.37 12.09
CA GLN A 53 -7.18 5.94 11.98
C GLN A 53 -8.08 5.48 13.14
N ASN A 54 -7.88 4.27 13.66
CA ASN A 54 -8.69 3.69 14.73
C ASN A 54 -8.21 4.03 16.15
N GLY A 55 -7.07 4.69 16.33
CA GLY A 55 -6.51 5.01 17.64
C GLY A 55 -5.75 6.33 17.65
N ARG A 56 -6.37 7.36 18.24
CA ARG A 56 -5.79 8.64 18.72
C ARG A 56 -4.26 8.82 18.56
N ARG A 57 -3.86 9.84 17.79
CA ARG A 57 -2.58 10.60 17.82
C ARG A 57 -1.45 10.01 18.71
N TRP A 58 -0.43 9.40 18.11
CA TRP A 58 1.02 9.52 18.40
C TRP A 58 1.70 8.46 17.50
N ARG A 59 2.45 8.77 16.45
CA ARG A 59 3.80 9.36 16.50
C ARG A 59 4.09 10.06 15.18
N SER A 60 4.26 11.38 15.24
CA SER A 60 5.09 12.10 14.28
C SER A 60 6.49 11.49 14.31
N SER A 61 6.91 10.84 13.22
CA SER A 61 8.27 10.32 13.10
C SER A 61 8.87 10.54 11.71
N LEU A 62 9.72 11.57 11.67
CA LEU A 62 11.02 11.70 10.97
C LEU A 62 11.13 11.53 9.44
N PHE A 63 10.15 10.98 8.74
CA PHE A 63 10.27 10.65 7.32
C PHE A 63 9.38 11.46 6.37
N ASP A 64 8.82 12.59 6.80
CA ASP A 64 8.21 13.60 5.92
C ASP A 64 9.29 14.51 5.28
N ILE A 65 10.34 13.93 4.70
CA ILE A 65 11.17 14.63 3.71
C ILE A 65 10.71 14.16 2.34
N THR A 66 9.83 14.98 1.80
CA THR A 66 9.39 15.06 0.41
C THR A 66 10.61 14.91 -0.51
N THR A 67 10.67 13.81 -1.25
CA THR A 67 11.51 13.69 -2.44
C THR A 67 10.78 14.37 -3.59
N ASP A 68 10.84 15.70 -3.62
CA ASP A 68 10.52 16.51 -4.80
C ASP A 68 11.67 17.50 -5.00
N SER A 69 12.72 17.04 -5.68
CA SER A 69 13.87 17.84 -6.07
C SER A 69 14.54 17.23 -7.31
N GLU A 70 13.79 17.12 -8.41
CA GLU A 70 14.37 16.97 -9.75
C GLU A 70 13.67 17.93 -10.71
N THR A 71 14.12 19.19 -10.71
CA THR A 71 13.97 20.09 -11.86
C THR A 71 15.35 20.67 -12.15
N GLN A 72 16.09 20.04 -13.07
CA GLN A 72 17.19 20.68 -13.78
C GLN A 72 16.62 21.40 -15.00
N HIS A 73 16.75 22.73 -15.06
CA HIS A 73 17.09 23.48 -16.27
C HIS A 73 17.48 24.92 -15.95
#